data_AF-A0A380NY42-F1
#
_entry.id   AF-A0A380NY42-F1
#
_cell.length_a   1.000
_cell.length_b   1.000
_cell.length_c   1.000
_cell.angle_alpha   90.00
_cell.angle_beta   90.00
_cell.angle_gamma   90.00
#
_symmetry.space_group_name_H-M   'P 1'
#
loop_
_entity.id
_entity.type
_entity.pdbx_description
1 polymer ?
#
loop_
_entity_poly.entity_id
_entity_poly.type
_entity_poly.pdbx_seq_one_letter_code
_entity_poly.pdbx_strand_id
1 'polypeptide(L)'
;MEKYREIYQDIQARLLEGEFEQGKLLPSDHKLMQNYGVARETVRKAMKQLAEDGYVQRLRGKGTIAIDQRQFHFPLSEITSYTELVQSEALSSQNQLVEFEDGWLPKLYGESEPVAVKRVVRLRKVDGEIDIIDYDYVLQSVAPN
;
A
#
# COMPACT_ATOMS: atom_id res chain seq x y z
N MET A 1 15.87 7.46 -30.25
CA MET A 1 15.29 6.72 -29.11
C MET A 1 13.80 6.59 -29.34
N GLU A 2 13.14 5.53 -28.86
CA GLU A 2 11.72 5.30 -29.18
C GLU A 2 10.85 6.30 -28.37
N LYS A 3 10.13 7.22 -29.02
CA LYS A 3 9.38 8.32 -28.37
C LYS A 3 8.50 7.89 -27.19
N TYR A 4 7.99 6.65 -27.17
CA TYR A 4 7.20 6.16 -26.05
C TYR A 4 8.02 6.04 -24.76
N ARG A 5 9.34 5.76 -24.83
CA ARG A 5 10.23 5.70 -23.67
C ARG A 5 10.45 7.07 -23.05
N GLU A 6 10.58 8.10 -23.87
CA GLU A 6 10.72 9.49 -23.40
C GLU A 6 9.45 9.92 -22.64
N ILE A 7 8.27 9.60 -23.19
CA ILE A 7 6.99 9.86 -22.52
C ILE A 7 6.86 9.07 -21.20
N TYR A 8 7.28 7.80 -21.21
CA TYR A 8 7.28 6.97 -20.00
C TYR A 8 8.16 7.59 -18.92
N GLN A 9 9.41 7.93 -19.24
CA GLN A 9 10.38 8.47 -18.28
C GLN A 9 9.94 9.83 -17.74
N ASP A 10 9.41 10.70 -18.60
CA ASP A 10 8.89 12.01 -18.18
C ASP A 10 7.71 11.85 -17.21
N ILE A 11 6.69 11.06 -17.57
CA ILE A 11 5.52 10.87 -16.69
C ILE A 11 5.91 10.15 -15.40
N GLN A 12 6.83 9.18 -15.45
CA GLN A 12 7.35 8.49 -14.27
C GLN A 12 8.04 9.47 -13.31
N ALA A 13 8.94 10.31 -13.82
CA ALA A 13 9.64 11.31 -13.00
C ALA A 13 8.65 12.25 -12.31
N ARG A 14 7.66 12.75 -13.06
CA ARG A 14 6.62 13.66 -12.54
C ARG A 14 5.69 13.00 -11.52
N LEU A 15 5.44 11.68 -11.66
CA LEU A 15 4.71 10.90 -10.64
C LEU A 15 5.53 10.79 -9.35
N LEU A 16 6.83 10.51 -9.47
CA LEU A 16 7.74 10.38 -8.31
C LEU A 16 8.00 11.71 -7.61
N GLU A 17 8.02 12.82 -8.37
CA GLU A 17 8.13 14.18 -7.83
C GLU A 17 6.82 14.70 -7.21
N GLY A 18 5.73 13.93 -7.31
CA GLY A 18 4.42 14.30 -6.75
C GLY A 18 3.67 15.37 -7.54
N GLU A 19 4.02 15.63 -8.81
CA GLU A 19 3.29 16.59 -9.65
C GLU A 19 1.87 16.12 -9.95
N PHE A 20 1.68 14.81 -10.10
CA PHE A 20 0.36 14.21 -10.18
C PHE A 20 -0.11 13.78 -8.79
N GLU A 21 -1.18 14.40 -8.32
CA GLU A 21 -1.81 14.04 -7.06
C GLU A 21 -2.29 12.58 -7.10
N GLN A 22 -1.92 11.82 -6.07
CA GLN A 22 -2.25 10.40 -5.95
C GLN A 22 -3.76 10.18 -5.94
N GLY A 23 -4.21 9.10 -6.57
CA GLY A 23 -5.63 8.79 -6.72
C GLY A 23 -6.40 9.73 -7.67
N LYS A 24 -5.78 10.81 -8.18
CA LYS A 24 -6.41 11.69 -9.18
C LYS A 24 -6.13 11.27 -10.60
N LEU A 25 -6.99 11.75 -11.49
CA LEU A 25 -6.92 11.48 -12.91
C LEU A 25 -5.73 12.19 -13.56
N LEU A 26 -4.92 11.42 -14.28
CA LEU A 26 -3.94 11.94 -15.21
C LEU A 26 -4.61 12.60 -16.43
N PRO A 27 -3.87 13.44 -17.18
CA PRO A 27 -4.32 13.90 -18.49
C PRO A 27 -4.78 12.74 -19.38
N SER A 28 -5.84 12.95 -20.15
CA SER A 28 -6.36 11.93 -21.06
C SER A 28 -5.33 11.57 -22.14
N ASP A 29 -5.43 10.36 -22.71
CA ASP A 29 -4.57 9.94 -23.83
C ASP A 29 -4.54 11.00 -24.94
N HIS A 30 -5.69 11.66 -25.22
CA HIS A 30 -5.79 12.73 -26.21
C HIS A 30 -5.00 13.99 -25.82
N LYS A 31 -5.05 14.40 -24.55
CA LYS A 31 -4.29 15.55 -24.06
C LYS A 31 -2.78 15.26 -24.07
N LEU A 32 -2.39 14.03 -23.70
CA LEU A 32 -1.00 13.57 -23.80
C LEU A 32 -0.51 13.56 -25.26
N MET A 33 -1.35 13.10 -26.21
CA MET A 33 -1.00 13.16 -27.64
C MET A 33 -0.71 14.59 -28.10
N GLN A 34 -1.51 15.56 -27.68
CA GLN A 34 -1.31 16.98 -27.98
C GLN A 34 -0.03 17.52 -27.33
N ASN A 35 0.19 17.23 -26.06
CA ASN A 35 1.34 17.71 -25.30
C ASN A 35 2.68 17.22 -25.88
N TYR A 36 2.76 15.94 -26.26
CA TYR A 36 4.00 15.34 -26.77
C TYR A 36 4.11 15.35 -28.30
N GLY A 37 3.05 15.77 -29.02
CA GLY A 37 3.03 15.76 -30.48
C GLY A 37 3.26 14.36 -31.07
N VAL A 38 2.52 13.36 -30.59
CA VAL A 38 2.68 11.95 -30.99
C VAL A 38 1.36 11.27 -31.34
N ALA A 39 1.47 10.15 -32.04
CA ALA A 39 0.34 9.27 -32.33
C ALA A 39 -0.23 8.64 -31.04
N ARG A 40 -1.51 8.29 -31.09
CA ARG A 40 -2.24 7.65 -29.99
C ARG A 40 -1.57 6.37 -29.49
N GLU A 41 -1.08 5.54 -30.42
CA GLU A 41 -0.43 4.28 -30.06
C GLU A 41 0.85 4.48 -29.24
N THR A 42 1.59 5.56 -29.50
CA THR A 42 2.80 5.91 -28.73
C THR A 42 2.45 6.24 -27.28
N VAL A 43 1.42 7.07 -27.05
CA VAL A 43 0.91 7.36 -25.70
C VAL A 43 0.37 6.10 -25.03
N ARG A 44 -0.44 5.31 -25.76
CA ARG A 44 -1.02 4.08 -25.22
C ARG A 44 0.05 3.10 -24.77
N LYS A 45 1.15 2.98 -25.53
CA LYS A 45 2.30 2.14 -25.19
C LYS A 45 3.00 2.63 -23.92
N ALA A 46 3.31 3.91 -23.81
CA ALA A 46 3.92 4.50 -22.61
C ALA A 46 3.03 4.31 -21.36
N MET A 47 1.75 4.67 -21.48
CA MET A 47 0.76 4.55 -20.41
C MET A 47 0.41 3.10 -20.06
N LYS A 48 0.62 2.15 -20.99
CA LYS A 48 0.49 0.71 -20.71
C LYS A 48 1.67 0.24 -19.87
N GLN A 49 2.89 0.62 -20.23
CA GLN A 49 4.08 0.28 -19.46
C GLN A 49 4.02 0.86 -18.04
N LEU A 50 3.62 2.13 -17.88
CA LEU A 50 3.42 2.74 -16.55
C LEU A 50 2.41 1.96 -15.70
N ALA A 51 1.39 1.38 -16.33
CA ALA A 51 0.39 0.58 -15.61
C ALA A 51 0.92 -0.81 -15.25
N GLU A 52 1.71 -1.43 -16.12
CA GLU A 52 2.39 -2.71 -15.86
C GLU A 52 3.40 -2.58 -14.72
N ASP A 53 4.10 -1.45 -14.65
CA ASP A 53 5.10 -1.15 -13.61
C ASP A 53 4.47 -0.58 -12.32
N GLY A 54 3.14 -0.46 -12.26
CA GLY A 54 2.41 -0.09 -11.05
C GLY A 54 2.37 1.41 -10.72
N TYR A 55 2.78 2.29 -11.63
CA TYR A 55 2.74 3.75 -11.44
C TYR A 55 1.35 4.35 -11.62
N VAL A 56 0.51 3.73 -12.46
CA VAL A 56 -0.82 4.23 -12.79
C VAL A 56 -1.85 3.11 -12.91
N GLN A 57 -3.12 3.39 -12.64
CA GLN A 57 -4.21 2.44 -12.85
C GLN A 57 -5.17 2.95 -13.93
N ARG A 58 -5.45 2.13 -14.95
CA ARG A 58 -6.47 2.44 -15.96
C ARG A 58 -7.85 2.00 -15.49
N LEU A 59 -8.74 2.96 -15.29
CA LEU A 59 -10.15 2.73 -14.96
C LEU A 59 -10.99 2.79 -16.24
N ARG A 60 -11.63 1.67 -16.59
CA ARG A 60 -12.47 1.58 -17.81
C ARG A 60 -13.56 2.66 -17.80
N GLY A 61 -13.56 3.50 -18.84
CA GLY A 61 -14.51 4.60 -19.01
C GLY A 61 -14.29 5.83 -18.13
N LYS A 62 -13.34 5.80 -17.19
CA LYS A 62 -13.06 6.91 -16.25
C LYS A 62 -11.71 7.59 -16.50
N GLY A 63 -10.75 6.89 -17.10
CA GLY A 63 -9.43 7.43 -17.41
C GLY A 63 -8.32 6.67 -16.70
N THR A 64 -7.23 7.36 -16.38
CA THR A 64 -6.05 6.78 -15.73
C THR A 64 -5.79 7.54 -14.45
N ILE A 65 -5.58 6.85 -13.32
CA ILE A 65 -5.27 7.48 -12.03
C ILE A 65 -3.81 7.22 -11.63
N ALA A 66 -3.21 8.15 -10.90
CA ALA A 66 -1.90 7.96 -10.28
C ALA A 66 -2.00 6.97 -9.11
N ILE A 67 -1.09 5.99 -9.05
CA ILE A 67 -0.99 5.05 -7.92
C ILE A 67 0.03 5.60 -6.93
N ASP A 68 -0.33 5.54 -5.65
CA ASP A 68 0.60 5.86 -4.57
C ASP A 68 1.80 4.89 -4.58
N GLN A 69 3.00 5.46 -4.72
CA GLN A 69 4.27 4.71 -4.70
C GLN A 69 4.88 4.65 -3.30
N ARG A 70 4.22 5.15 -2.25
CA ARG A 70 4.64 4.95 -0.87
C ARG A 70 4.68 3.45 -0.59
N GLN A 71 5.87 2.87 -0.74
CA GLN A 71 6.13 1.51 -0.34
C GLN A 71 6.18 1.52 1.18
N PHE A 72 5.08 1.13 1.80
CA PHE A 72 5.13 0.74 3.19
C PHE A 72 5.95 -0.55 3.29
N HIS A 73 7.25 -0.40 3.56
CA HIS A 73 8.16 -1.51 3.81
C HIS A 73 7.85 -2.10 5.18
N PHE A 74 6.83 -2.95 5.24
CA PHE A 74 6.63 -3.81 6.40
C PHE A 74 7.62 -4.97 6.30
N PRO A 75 8.57 -5.13 7.23
CA PRO A 75 9.46 -6.28 7.23
C PRO A 75 8.65 -7.54 7.56
N LEU A 76 8.22 -8.27 6.54
CA LEU A 76 7.50 -9.54 6.70
C LEU A 76 8.42 -10.68 7.16
N SER A 77 9.73 -10.55 6.98
CA SER A 77 10.73 -11.59 7.20
C SER A 77 11.58 -11.42 8.46
N GLU A 78 11.48 -10.29 9.15
CA GLU A 78 12.27 -10.02 10.35
C GLU A 78 11.36 -10.00 11.57
N ILE A 79 11.78 -10.69 12.64
CA ILE A 79 11.12 -10.59 13.94
C ILE A 79 11.57 -9.28 14.59
N THR A 80 11.08 -8.17 14.04
CA THR A 80 11.29 -6.83 14.56
C THR A 80 9.98 -6.37 15.16
N SER A 81 10.01 -5.90 16.40
CA SER A 81 8.79 -5.37 17.00
C SER A 81 8.35 -4.12 16.23
N TYR A 82 7.03 -3.86 16.18
CA TYR A 82 6.52 -2.71 15.46
C TYR A 82 7.10 -1.38 15.97
N THR A 83 7.40 -1.29 17.27
CA THR A 83 8.03 -0.10 17.87
C THR A 83 9.44 0.14 17.33
N GLU A 84 10.24 -0.92 17.15
CA GLU A 84 11.57 -0.83 16.57
C GLU A 84 11.50 -0.39 15.09
N LEU A 85 10.54 -0.91 14.32
CA LEU A 85 10.30 -0.52 12.92
C LEU A 85 9.97 0.97 12.79
N VAL A 86 9.04 1.46 13.61
CA VAL A 86 8.61 2.86 13.59
C VAL A 86 9.79 3.80 13.91
N GLN A 87 10.66 3.40 14.84
CA GLN A 87 11.84 4.18 15.21
C GLN A 87 12.93 4.17 14.12
N SER A 88 13.19 3.03 13.47
CA SER A 88 14.25 2.92 12.47
C SER A 88 13.90 3.64 11.16
N GLU A 89 12.62 3.64 10.77
CA GLU A 89 12.12 4.24 9.53
C GLU A 89 11.59 5.68 9.74
N ALA A 90 11.72 6.24 10.95
CA ALA A 90 11.19 7.56 11.32
C ALA A 90 9.69 7.77 10.99
N LEU A 91 8.90 6.70 11.06
CA LEU A 91 7.48 6.72 10.70
C LEU A 91 6.63 7.39 11.79
N SER A 92 5.61 8.15 11.39
CA SER A 92 4.62 8.69 12.34
C SER A 92 3.49 7.68 12.55
N SER A 93 3.72 6.71 13.43
CA SER A 93 2.75 5.65 13.70
C SER A 93 1.86 5.92 14.92
N GLN A 94 0.57 5.60 14.79
CA GLN A 94 -0.38 5.56 15.90
C GLN A 94 -1.10 4.21 15.95
N ASN A 95 -1.13 3.58 17.12
CA ASN A 95 -1.92 2.38 17.38
C ASN A 95 -3.25 2.76 18.03
N GLN A 96 -4.35 2.36 17.40
CA GLN A 96 -5.68 2.50 17.96
C GLN A 96 -6.25 1.11 18.26
N LEU A 97 -6.48 0.83 19.54
CA LEU A 97 -7.17 -0.39 19.97
C LEU A 97 -8.64 -0.34 19.54
N VAL A 98 -9.10 -1.38 18.86
CA VAL A 98 -10.48 -1.53 18.37
C VAL A 98 -11.24 -2.53 19.22
N GLU A 99 -10.62 -3.68 19.48
CA GLU A 99 -11.25 -4.81 20.17
C GLU A 99 -10.26 -5.40 21.16
N PHE A 100 -10.74 -5.73 22.36
CA PHE A 100 -9.98 -6.42 23.40
C PHE A 100 -10.90 -7.33 24.19
N GLU A 101 -11.08 -8.55 23.71
CA GLU A 101 -12.10 -9.47 24.19
C GLU A 101 -11.55 -10.87 24.45
N ASP A 102 -12.19 -11.59 25.35
CA ASP A 102 -11.88 -13.00 25.59
C ASP A 102 -12.43 -13.85 24.44
N GLY A 103 -11.66 -14.85 24.03
CA GLY A 103 -12.00 -15.72 22.94
C GLY A 103 -11.36 -17.10 23.06
N TRP A 104 -11.60 -17.92 22.05
CA TRP A 104 -11.10 -19.28 21.99
C TRP A 104 -10.55 -19.54 20.59
N LEU A 105 -9.34 -20.09 20.52
CA LEU A 105 -8.81 -20.65 19.29
C LEU A 105 -9.03 -22.17 19.26
N PRO A 106 -9.23 -22.76 18.08
CA PRO A 106 -9.10 -24.20 17.92
C PRO A 106 -7.76 -24.70 18.47
N LYS A 107 -7.70 -25.99 18.77
CA LYS A 107 -6.46 -26.65 19.24
C LYS A 107 -5.26 -26.23 18.38
N LEU A 108 -4.30 -25.56 19.01
CA LEU A 108 -3.03 -25.18 18.40
C LEU A 108 -2.03 -26.34 18.48
N TYR A 109 -0.93 -26.24 17.74
CA TYR A 109 0.14 -27.23 17.79
C TYR A 109 0.71 -27.35 19.21
N GLY A 110 0.65 -28.54 19.80
CA GLY A 110 1.11 -28.81 21.17
C GLY A 110 0.01 -28.87 22.23
N GLU A 111 -1.21 -28.40 21.91
CA GLU A 111 -2.32 -28.38 22.87
C GLU A 111 -3.25 -29.58 22.70
N SER A 112 -3.96 -30.00 23.75
CA SER A 112 -4.94 -31.11 23.67
C SER A 112 -6.37 -30.62 23.39
N GLU A 113 -6.68 -29.37 23.72
CA GLU A 113 -8.01 -28.77 23.69
C GLU A 113 -7.98 -27.37 23.06
N PRO A 114 -9.14 -26.76 22.73
CA PRO A 114 -9.22 -25.35 22.39
C PRO A 114 -8.58 -24.46 23.47
N VAL A 115 -7.93 -23.39 23.05
CA VAL A 115 -7.11 -22.58 23.96
C VAL A 115 -7.80 -21.24 24.20
N ALA A 116 -7.88 -20.85 25.47
CA ALA A 116 -8.38 -19.53 25.86
C ALA A 116 -7.37 -18.44 25.46
N VAL A 117 -7.87 -17.42 24.78
CA VAL A 117 -7.06 -16.32 24.25
C VAL A 117 -7.69 -14.98 24.56
N LYS A 118 -6.87 -13.95 24.61
CA LYS A 118 -7.30 -12.57 24.44
C LYS A 118 -7.16 -12.20 22.96
N ARG A 119 -8.26 -11.84 22.34
CA ARG A 119 -8.29 -11.30 20.99
C ARG A 119 -8.06 -9.80 21.05
N VAL A 120 -7.08 -9.32 20.30
CA VAL A 120 -6.67 -7.91 20.25
C VAL A 120 -6.72 -7.45 18.80
N VAL A 121 -7.59 -6.51 18.49
CA VAL A 121 -7.70 -5.91 17.15
C VAL A 121 -7.23 -4.47 17.20
N ARG A 122 -6.29 -4.11 16.32
CA ARG A 122 -5.69 -2.77 16.29
C ARG A 122 -5.71 -2.21 14.89
N LEU A 123 -5.99 -0.92 14.77
CA LEU A 123 -5.72 -0.16 13.57
C LEU A 123 -4.40 0.57 13.75
N ARG A 124 -3.50 0.42 12.78
CA ARG A 124 -2.25 1.18 12.74
C ARG A 124 -2.39 2.27 11.70
N LYS A 125 -2.21 3.50 12.16
CA LYS A 125 -2.11 4.65 11.28
C LYS A 125 -0.65 4.97 11.02
N VAL A 126 -0.31 5.25 9.78
CA VAL A 126 1.01 5.74 9.37
C VAL A 126 0.75 7.03 8.59
N ASP A 127 1.40 8.11 9.00
CA ASP A 127 1.24 9.44 8.38
C ASP A 127 -0.23 9.92 8.29
N GLY A 128 -1.03 9.52 9.27
CA GLY A 128 -2.44 9.91 9.41
C GLY A 128 -3.45 9.02 8.68
N GLU A 129 -3.00 8.07 7.86
CA GLU A 129 -3.84 7.13 7.12
C GLU A 129 -3.82 5.75 7.77
N ILE A 130 -4.93 4.99 7.68
CA ILE A 130 -5.02 3.64 8.24
C ILE A 130 -4.46 2.67 7.21
N ASP A 131 -3.29 2.11 7.51
CA ASP A 131 -2.57 1.24 6.57
C ASP A 131 -2.66 -0.24 6.95
N ILE A 132 -2.83 -0.55 8.25
CA ILE A 132 -2.80 -1.93 8.75
C ILE A 132 -3.93 -2.17 9.73
N ILE A 133 -4.51 -3.36 9.64
CA ILE A 133 -5.36 -3.95 10.68
C ILE A 133 -4.68 -5.21 11.22
N ASP A 134 -4.39 -5.23 12.52
CA ASP A 134 -3.86 -6.40 13.20
C ASP A 134 -5.01 -7.22 13.80
N TYR A 135 -4.87 -8.55 13.71
CA TYR A 135 -5.67 -9.50 14.46
C TYR A 135 -4.72 -10.39 15.26
N ASP A 136 -4.50 -10.02 16.52
CA ASP A 136 -3.64 -10.78 17.41
C ASP A 136 -4.47 -11.66 18.35
N TYR A 137 -3.99 -12.87 18.61
CA TYR A 137 -4.55 -13.78 19.59
C TYR A 137 -3.47 -14.15 20.58
N VAL A 138 -3.58 -13.65 21.80
CA VAL A 138 -2.58 -13.86 22.86
C VAL A 138 -3.12 -14.89 23.83
N LEU A 139 -2.34 -15.93 24.16
CA LEU A 139 -2.76 -16.92 25.14
C LEU A 139 -3.00 -16.26 26.50
N GLN A 140 -4.16 -16.50 27.11
CA GLN A 140 -4.46 -15.95 28.45
C GLN A 140 -3.52 -16.49 29.53
N SER A 141 -2.93 -17.66 29.32
CA SER A 141 -1.92 -18.24 30.22
C SER A 141 -0.60 -17.48 30.21
N VAL A 142 -0.27 -16.78 29.13
CA VAL A 142 0.99 -16.03 28.95
C VAL A 142 0.81 -14.57 29.35
N ALA A 143 -0.34 -13.98 29.03
CA ALA A 143 -0.71 -12.62 29.40
C ALA A 143 -2.06 -12.63 30.14
N PRO A 144 -2.08 -13.08 31.41
CA PRO A 144 -3.27 -12.92 32.24
C PRO A 144 -3.52 -11.42 32.50
N ASN A 145 -4.80 -11.04 32.58
CA ASN A 145 -5.25 -9.64 32.74
C ASN A 145 -4.50 -8.88 33.85
#